data_AF-M9RGG3-F1
#
_entry.id   AF-M9RGG3-F1
#
_cell.length_a   1.000
_cell.length_b   1.000
_cell.length_c   1.000
_cell.angle_alpha   90.00
_cell.angle_beta   90.00
_cell.angle_gamma   90.00
#
_symmetry.space_group_name_H-M   'P 1'
#
loop_
_entity.id
_entity.type
_entity.pdbx_description
1 polymer ?
#
loop_
_entity_poly.entity_id
_entity_poly.type
_entity_poly.pdbx_seq_one_letter_code
_entity_poly.pdbx_strand_id
1 'polypeptide(L)'
;MDVRKPHGSRDQITNWHKPTFNSVAKVIAIICSSSKSFDDAFENGIQRASKSLKGIMGAWVAGQKVTVSDGKIDKYRVVLKVTFTLADQAVALTNEHKKRRLP
;
A
#
# COMPACT_ATOMS: atom_id res chain seq x y z
N MET A 1 66.27 7.23 9.47
CA MET A 1 65.37 8.32 9.92
C MET A 1 63.97 7.73 9.98
N ASP A 2 63.50 7.58 11.21
CA ASP A 2 62.31 6.83 11.61
C ASP A 2 61.04 7.71 11.50
N VAL A 3 59.96 7.09 11.01
CA VAL A 3 58.54 7.36 11.32
C VAL A 3 57.92 8.71 10.91
N ARG A 4 56.87 8.62 10.06
CA ARG A 4 55.48 8.89 10.47
C ARG A 4 54.47 8.28 9.49
N LYS A 5 53.53 7.56 10.09
CA LYS A 5 52.45 6.73 9.50
C LYS A 5 51.51 7.51 8.56
N PRO A 6 50.80 6.84 7.63
CA PRO A 6 49.69 7.45 6.90
C PRO A 6 48.56 7.81 7.87
N HIS A 7 48.21 9.09 7.96
CA HIS A 7 47.04 9.55 8.72
C HIS A 7 45.80 9.43 7.83
N GLY A 8 44.96 8.44 8.15
CA GLY A 8 43.61 8.33 7.63
C GLY A 8 42.66 9.40 8.19
N SER A 9 41.42 9.32 7.72
CA SER A 9 40.22 9.99 8.23
C SER A 9 39.85 11.33 7.59
N ARG A 10 39.26 11.26 6.40
CA ARG A 10 38.14 12.14 6.00
C ARG A 10 37.10 11.32 5.25
N ASP A 11 36.59 10.30 5.92
CA ASP A 11 35.45 9.52 5.45
C ASP A 11 34.19 10.39 5.42
N GLN A 12 33.82 10.75 4.19
CA GLN A 12 32.47 10.93 3.66
C GLN A 12 31.35 11.35 4.62
N ILE A 13 31.02 12.65 4.62
CA ILE A 13 29.67 13.12 5.00
C ILE A 13 28.73 13.05 3.79
N THR A 14 28.57 11.86 3.21
CA THR A 14 27.37 11.60 2.41
C THR A 14 26.22 11.47 3.40
N ASN A 15 25.50 12.56 3.66
CA ASN A 15 24.27 12.46 4.42
C ASN A 15 23.21 11.79 3.53
N TRP A 16 23.28 10.45 3.46
CA TRP A 16 22.27 9.59 2.87
C TRP A 16 20.99 9.76 3.70
N HIS A 17 20.12 10.69 3.30
CA HIS A 17 18.70 10.45 3.52
C HIS A 17 18.34 9.28 2.60
N LYS A 18 18.55 8.06 3.08
CA LYS A 18 17.86 6.90 2.51
C LYS A 18 16.38 7.27 2.63
N PRO A 19 15.62 7.44 1.53
CA PRO A 19 14.17 7.43 1.67
C PRO A 19 13.85 6.09 2.32
N THR A 20 13.46 6.11 3.58
CA THR A 20 12.87 4.95 4.21
C THR A 20 11.54 4.77 3.50
N PHE A 21 11.57 4.00 2.41
CA PHE A 21 10.37 3.40 1.84
C PHE A 21 9.86 2.43 2.91
N ASN A 22 9.18 2.97 3.91
CA ASN A 22 8.28 2.17 4.71
C ASN A 22 7.19 1.75 3.73
N SER A 23 7.30 0.55 3.17
CA SER A 23 6.24 -0.08 2.39
C SER A 23 5.08 -0.41 3.32
N VAL A 24 4.35 0.63 3.75
CA VAL A 24 3.15 0.48 4.55
C VAL A 24 2.06 -0.02 3.63
N ALA A 25 1.67 -1.28 3.83
CA ALA A 25 0.50 -1.85 3.19
C ALA A 25 -0.70 -1.69 4.10
N LYS A 26 -1.82 -1.23 3.55
CA LYS A 26 -3.10 -1.21 4.24
C LYS A 26 -3.93 -2.40 3.75
N VAL A 27 -4.46 -3.15 4.71
CA VAL A 27 -5.44 -4.20 4.44
C VAL A 27 -6.82 -3.66 4.80
N ILE A 28 -7.76 -3.76 3.87
CA ILE A 28 -9.17 -3.47 4.14
C ILE A 28 -10.01 -4.72 3.95
N ALA A 29 -11.10 -4.81 4.69
CA ALA A 29 -12.13 -5.83 4.48
C ALA A 29 -13.30 -5.22 3.71
N ILE A 30 -13.70 -5.85 2.62
CA ILE A 30 -14.90 -5.51 1.85
C ILE A 30 -15.85 -6.71 1.83
N ILE A 31 -17.15 -6.44 1.82
CA ILE A 31 -18.18 -7.47 1.73
C ILE A 31 -18.90 -7.26 0.41
N CYS A 32 -18.91 -8.29 -0.43
CA CYS A 32 -19.51 -8.26 -1.75
C CYS A 32 -20.62 -9.28 -1.80
N SER A 33 -21.71 -8.96 -2.49
CA SER A 33 -22.85 -9.87 -2.61
C SER A 33 -23.28 -10.03 -4.06
N SER A 34 -23.61 -11.24 -4.46
CA SER A 34 -24.21 -11.56 -5.75
C SER A 34 -25.41 -12.48 -5.56
N SER A 35 -26.38 -12.37 -6.48
CA SER A 35 -27.52 -13.30 -6.59
C SER A 35 -27.18 -14.53 -7.43
N LYS A 36 -26.06 -14.52 -8.17
CA LYS A 36 -25.69 -15.62 -9.08
C LYS A 36 -24.84 -16.67 -8.39
N SER A 37 -23.63 -16.29 -7.97
CA SER A 37 -22.60 -17.19 -7.48
C SER A 37 -21.58 -16.46 -6.60
N PHE A 38 -20.78 -17.22 -5.84
CA PHE A 38 -19.64 -16.67 -5.10
C PHE A 38 -18.56 -16.08 -6.01
N ASP A 39 -18.31 -16.69 -7.17
CA ASP A 39 -17.30 -16.24 -8.12
C ASP A 39 -17.66 -14.86 -8.72
N ASP A 40 -18.93 -14.71 -9.13
CA ASP A 40 -19.48 -13.42 -9.57
C ASP A 40 -19.41 -12.35 -8.46
N ALA A 41 -19.66 -12.71 -7.20
CA ALA A 41 -19.49 -11.79 -6.07
C ALA A 41 -18.02 -11.40 -5.84
N PHE A 42 -17.10 -12.32 -6.06
CA PHE A 42 -15.66 -12.11 -5.93
C PHE A 42 -15.15 -11.14 -7.00
N GLU A 43 -15.44 -11.43 -8.27
CA GLU A 43 -14.98 -10.64 -9.42
C GLU A 43 -15.53 -9.21 -9.34
N ASN A 44 -16.83 -9.05 -9.09
CA ASN A 44 -17.45 -7.74 -8.88
C ASN A 44 -16.83 -6.98 -7.71
N GLY A 45 -16.49 -7.70 -6.63
CA GLY A 45 -15.83 -7.12 -5.46
C GLY A 45 -14.46 -6.54 -5.76
N ILE A 46 -13.60 -7.31 -6.44
CA ILE A 46 -12.27 -6.86 -6.86
C ILE A 46 -12.37 -5.72 -7.88
N GLN A 47 -13.27 -5.82 -8.85
CA GLN A 47 -13.48 -4.77 -9.85
C GLN A 47 -13.90 -3.46 -9.19
N ARG A 48 -14.82 -3.51 -8.21
CA ARG A 48 -15.26 -2.32 -7.48
C ARG A 48 -14.17 -1.75 -6.59
N ALA A 49 -13.36 -2.59 -5.96
CA ALA A 49 -12.21 -2.16 -5.15
C ALA A 49 -11.14 -1.48 -6.00
N SER A 50 -10.84 -2.03 -7.18
CA SER A 50 -9.87 -1.49 -8.13
C SER A 50 -10.23 -0.09 -8.64
N LYS A 51 -11.54 0.22 -8.72
CA LYS A 51 -12.01 1.59 -9.07
C LYS A 51 -11.72 2.64 -7.99
N SER A 52 -11.59 2.23 -6.73
CA SER A 52 -11.41 3.17 -5.60
C SER A 52 -9.99 3.15 -5.02
N LEU A 53 -9.27 2.05 -5.15
CA LEU A 53 -7.95 1.83 -4.54
C LEU A 53 -6.94 1.57 -5.64
N LYS A 54 -5.86 2.36 -5.64
CA LYS A 54 -4.70 2.16 -6.52
C LYS A 54 -3.65 1.33 -5.80
N GLY A 55 -2.86 0.56 -6.54
CA GLY A 55 -1.77 -0.24 -5.97
C GLY A 55 -2.26 -1.46 -5.19
N ILE A 56 -3.35 -2.10 -5.63
CA ILE A 56 -3.78 -3.40 -5.09
C ILE A 56 -2.69 -4.42 -5.41
N MET A 57 -2.11 -5.04 -4.38
CA MET A 57 -1.10 -6.08 -4.52
C MET A 57 -1.70 -7.49 -4.52
N GLY A 58 -2.80 -7.66 -3.81
CA GLY A 58 -3.44 -8.96 -3.68
C GLY A 58 -4.71 -8.89 -2.83
N ALA A 59 -5.48 -9.97 -2.90
CA ALA A 59 -6.67 -10.15 -2.10
C ALA A 59 -6.86 -11.63 -1.75
N TRP A 60 -7.53 -11.88 -0.63
CA TRP A 60 -7.93 -13.23 -0.23
C TRP A 60 -9.33 -13.25 0.36
N VAL A 61 -9.97 -14.41 0.29
CA VAL A 61 -11.28 -14.65 0.88
C VAL A 61 -11.09 -14.90 2.38
N ALA A 62 -11.63 -14.02 3.20
CA ALA A 62 -11.67 -14.18 4.65
C ALA A 62 -12.87 -15.03 5.11
N GLY A 63 -13.92 -15.09 4.28
CA GLY A 63 -15.07 -15.95 4.55
C GLY A 63 -16.13 -15.85 3.46
N GLN A 64 -16.96 -16.88 3.38
CA GLN A 64 -18.11 -16.96 2.50
C GLN A 64 -19.34 -17.19 3.35
N LYS A 65 -20.42 -16.49 3.03
CA LYS A 65 -21.71 -16.56 3.72
C LYS A 65 -22.82 -16.60 2.69
N VAL A 66 -23.92 -17.26 3.02
CA VAL A 66 -25.14 -17.23 2.22
C VAL A 66 -26.28 -16.71 3.07
N THR A 67 -27.12 -15.88 2.48
CA THR A 67 -28.44 -15.58 3.04
C THR A 67 -29.40 -16.63 2.48
N VAL A 68 -30.14 -17.28 3.37
CA VAL A 68 -31.16 -18.26 3.00
C VAL A 68 -32.53 -17.67 3.34
N SER A 69 -33.44 -17.69 2.37
CA SER A 69 -34.83 -17.27 2.51
C SER A 69 -35.71 -18.40 1.97
N ASP A 70 -36.74 -18.80 2.73
CA ASP A 70 -37.70 -19.85 2.32
C ASP A 70 -37.04 -21.18 1.88
N GLY A 71 -35.95 -21.55 2.56
CA GLY A 71 -35.18 -22.76 2.24
C GLY A 71 -34.37 -22.68 0.93
N LYS A 72 -34.32 -21.52 0.28
CA LYS A 72 -33.52 -21.26 -0.93
C LYS A 72 -32.43 -20.24 -0.65
N ILE A 73 -31.34 -20.32 -1.39
CA ILE A 73 -30.27 -19.33 -1.30
C ILE A 73 -30.76 -18.03 -1.93
N ASP A 74 -30.84 -16.96 -1.14
CA ASP A 74 -31.23 -15.62 -1.57
C ASP A 74 -30.02 -14.85 -2.13
N LYS A 75 -28.93 -14.81 -1.36
CA LYS A 75 -27.72 -14.06 -1.72
C LYS A 75 -26.45 -14.76 -1.30
N TYR A 76 -25.47 -14.75 -2.18
CA TYR A 76 -24.10 -15.16 -1.92
C TYR A 76 -23.31 -13.95 -1.46
N ARG A 77 -22.69 -14.01 -0.28
CA ARG A 77 -21.85 -12.95 0.29
C ARG A 77 -20.42 -13.46 0.46
N VAL A 78 -19.46 -12.69 -0.01
CA VAL A 78 -18.03 -12.99 0.14
C VAL A 78 -17.37 -11.85 0.91
N VAL A 79 -16.65 -12.20 1.96
CA VAL A 79 -15.81 -11.28 2.72
C VAL A 79 -14.40 -11.35 2.15
N LEU A 80 -13.97 -10.26 1.52
CA LEU A 80 -12.66 -10.15 0.88
C LEU A 80 -11.77 -9.24 1.70
N LYS A 81 -10.52 -9.65 1.89
CA LYS A 81 -9.47 -8.77 2.39
C LYS A 81 -8.58 -8.39 1.22
N VAL A 82 -8.44 -7.09 1.00
CA VAL A 82 -7.64 -6.51 -0.10
C VAL A 82 -6.48 -5.76 0.50
N THR A 83 -5.28 -6.05 0.01
CA THR A 83 -4.05 -5.38 0.43
C THR A 83 -3.60 -4.43 -0.66
N PHE A 84 -3.34 -3.18 -0.27
CA PHE A 84 -2.82 -2.16 -1.17
C PHE A 84 -1.73 -1.35 -0.50
N THR A 85 -0.78 -0.86 -1.28
CA THR A 85 0.30 -0.01 -0.78
C THR A 85 -0.18 1.42 -0.59
N LEU A 86 0.16 2.03 0.54
CA LEU A 86 0.03 3.46 0.72
C LEU A 86 1.28 4.12 0.13
N ALA A 87 1.13 4.74 -1.03
CA ALA A 87 2.11 5.73 -1.45
C ALA A 87 1.94 6.93 -0.51
N ASP A 88 2.86 7.07 0.44
CA ASP A 88 2.91 8.19 1.37
C ASP A 88 3.06 9.48 0.56
N GLN A 89 1.98 10.26 0.46
CA GLN A 89 2.03 11.64 -0.04
C GLN A 89 2.57 12.52 1.10
N ALA A 90 3.81 12.29 1.55
CA ALA A 90 4.49 13.20 2.46
C ALA A 90 5.67 13.88 1.75
N VAL A 91 5.57 15.21 1.73
CA VAL A 91 6.61 16.21 1.43
C VAL A 91 7.03 16.31 -0.04
N ALA A 92 6.13 16.91 -0.83
CA ALA A 92 6.54 17.83 -1.90
C ALA A 92 6.44 19.29 -1.40
N LEU A 93 7.08 19.60 -0.28
CA LEU A 93 7.30 20.98 0.19
C LEU A 93 8.76 21.16 0.56
N THR A 94 9.68 20.97 -0.37
CA THR A 94 11.01 21.56 -0.24
C THR A 94 11.59 21.78 -1.63
N ASN A 95 11.50 23.02 -2.12
CA ASN A 95 12.64 23.76 -2.68
C ASN A 95 12.16 25.04 -3.39
N GLU A 96 11.68 26.02 -2.63
CA GLU A 96 11.52 27.39 -3.17
C GLU A 96 11.98 28.49 -2.21
N HIS A 97 13.08 28.28 -1.46
CA HIS A 97 13.57 29.33 -0.55
C HIS A 97 15.08 29.51 -0.44
N LYS A 98 15.88 29.07 -1.43
CA LYS A 98 17.33 29.32 -1.42
C LYS A 98 17.92 29.88 -2.72
N LYS A 99 17.21 30.81 -3.36
CA LYS A 99 17.79 31.70 -4.40
C LYS A 99 17.66 33.20 -4.09
N ARG A 100 17.38 33.58 -2.84
CA ARG A 100 17.34 34.99 -2.40
C ARG A 100 18.04 35.15 -1.06
N ARG A 101 19.38 35.24 -1.07
CA ARG A 101 20.28 35.83 -0.05
C ARG A 101 21.73 35.60 -0.54
N LEU A 102 22.20 36.39 -1.52
CA LEU A 102 22.94 37.68 -1.39
C LEU A 102 24.46 37.43 -1.22
N PRO A 103 25.36 38.35 -1.61
CA PRO A 103 25.20 39.57 -2.42
C PRO A 103 25.52 39.38 -3.91
#